data_AF-A0A1M3P3B5-F1
#
_entry.id   AF-A0A1M3P3B5-F1
#
_cell.length_a   1.000
_cell.length_b   1.000
_cell.length_c   1.000
_cell.angle_alpha   90.00
_cell.angle_beta   90.00
_cell.angle_gamma   90.00
#
_symmetry.space_group_name_H-M   'P 1'
#
loop_
_entity.id
_entity.type
_entity.pdbx_description
1 polymer ?
#
loop_
_entity_poly.entity_id
_entity_poly.type
_entity_poly.pdbx_seq_one_letter_code
_entity_poly.pdbx_strand_id
1 'polypeptide(L)'
;MDATLLRALLFVTVALGAVLLVRRPVRRAFGAAPAFGLWLLPVLAMALPWLPGLPAHWTVLPAIRALPASIVAAGSDAASSAHGWRWLWLLGAGAMLLRLAVQYLRLRRQGRPLPAALADRLQPVLDGLDPRRLRLHPAGPAVLWAPRSLMLLPPDFMDRHDADARRLVLRHELTHLRRGDALWNLFAELAAALLWFHPLAWLARPRFRLDQELACDERALRDAPHDAAAYAHTLLHSVGVATAPTLIPWLAEPQLKERLTMIQRQRPGALRRRAGHAALAVLMAGSAFVAQAAADNHPVHSIDTNYVPGKSPHYPAAAIKGMVSGTVILRVQVFADGSVGTITYDVQHSTTDSADLIAAATDTVRKWHFQPEMKDGRPIDGYVRVPIQFDVHPFPGKTEDKAEKKAS
;
A
#
# COMPACT_ATOMS: atom_id res chain seq x y z
N MET A 1 -0.12 19.14 7.49
CA MET A 1 -0.34 17.71 7.20
C MET A 1 1.04 17.07 7.24
N ASP A 2 1.22 16.01 8.03
CA ASP A 2 2.55 15.42 8.23
C ASP A 2 3.11 14.89 6.91
N ALA A 3 4.41 15.08 6.65
CA ALA A 3 5.03 14.72 5.37
C ALA A 3 4.81 13.25 4.98
N THR A 4 4.76 12.35 5.97
CA THR A 4 4.44 10.94 5.80
C THR A 4 3.04 10.70 5.24
N LEU A 5 2.04 11.47 5.71
CA LEU A 5 0.65 11.33 5.27
C LEU A 5 0.49 11.83 3.83
N LEU A 6 1.19 12.92 3.46
CA LEU A 6 1.21 13.40 2.08
C LEU A 6 1.83 12.38 1.13
N ARG A 7 2.95 11.74 1.53
CA ARG A 7 3.57 10.65 0.77
C ARG A 7 2.63 9.44 0.63
N ALA A 8 1.93 9.06 1.70
CA ALA A 8 0.95 7.97 1.67
C ALA A 8 -0.19 8.27 0.68
N LEU A 9 -0.74 9.50 0.73
CA LEU A 9 -1.77 9.93 -0.21
C LEU A 9 -1.28 9.88 -1.66
N LEU A 10 -0.08 10.40 -1.94
CA LEU A 10 0.52 10.35 -3.28
C LEU A 10 0.65 8.91 -3.78
N PHE A 11 1.18 7.99 -2.96
CA PHE A 11 1.32 6.58 -3.33
C PHE A 11 -0.03 5.92 -3.61
N VAL A 12 -1.05 6.23 -2.81
CA VAL A 12 -2.42 5.76 -3.04
C VAL A 12 -2.99 6.33 -4.33
N THR A 13 -2.78 7.61 -4.62
CA THR A 13 -3.22 8.25 -5.86
C THR A 13 -2.61 7.55 -7.08
N VAL A 14 -1.29 7.34 -7.07
CA VAL A 14 -0.57 6.65 -8.14
C VAL A 14 -1.05 5.20 -8.30
N ALA A 15 -1.21 4.47 -7.19
CA ALA A 15 -1.70 3.11 -7.21
C ALA A 15 -3.14 3.00 -7.75
N LEU A 16 -4.05 3.87 -7.31
CA LEU A 16 -5.42 3.92 -7.83
C LEU A 16 -5.43 4.22 -9.34
N GLY A 17 -4.63 5.19 -9.79
CA GLY A 17 -4.46 5.51 -11.20
C GLY A 17 -3.96 4.31 -12.01
N ALA A 18 -2.91 3.64 -11.54
CA ALA A 18 -2.34 2.46 -12.17
C ALA A 18 -3.37 1.33 -12.29
N VAL A 19 -4.09 1.00 -11.20
CA VAL A 19 -5.13 -0.04 -11.21
C VAL A 19 -6.25 0.30 -12.21
N LEU A 20 -6.73 1.55 -12.22
CA LEU A 20 -7.78 1.99 -13.14
C LEU A 20 -7.38 1.83 -14.61
N LEU A 21 -6.10 2.05 -14.94
CA LEU A 21 -5.55 1.89 -16.28
C LEU A 21 -5.36 0.42 -16.66
N VAL A 22 -4.77 -0.40 -15.78
CA VAL A 22 -4.30 -1.76 -16.13
C VAL A 22 -5.32 -2.87 -15.86
N ARG A 23 -6.40 -2.62 -15.09
CA ARG A 23 -7.41 -3.65 -14.76
C ARG A 23 -8.01 -4.33 -15.99
N ARG A 24 -8.34 -3.56 -17.04
CA ARG A 24 -8.96 -4.08 -18.28
C ARG A 24 -8.00 -4.96 -19.09
N PRO A 25 -6.75 -4.56 -19.41
CA PRO A 25 -5.82 -5.43 -20.11
C PRO A 25 -5.43 -6.66 -19.29
N VAL A 26 -5.18 -6.52 -17.98
CA VAL A 26 -4.87 -7.67 -17.10
C VAL A 26 -6.03 -8.67 -17.09
N ARG A 27 -7.28 -8.19 -17.01
CA ARG A 27 -8.45 -9.04 -17.09
C ARG A 27 -8.55 -9.82 -18.39
N ARG A 28 -8.29 -9.18 -19.53
CA ARG A 28 -8.29 -9.83 -20.85
C ARG A 28 -7.16 -10.85 -20.99
N ALA A 29 -6.00 -10.58 -20.42
CA ALA A 29 -4.81 -11.42 -20.55
C ALA A 29 -4.80 -12.62 -19.57
N PHE A 30 -5.21 -12.41 -18.33
CA PHE A 30 -4.98 -13.35 -17.23
C PHE A 30 -6.26 -13.80 -16.50
N GLY A 31 -7.38 -13.14 -16.74
CA GLY A 31 -8.68 -13.48 -16.15
C GLY A 31 -9.12 -12.46 -15.10
N ALA A 32 -10.34 -12.62 -14.61
CA ALA A 32 -10.95 -11.68 -13.68
C ALA A 32 -10.33 -11.75 -12.27
N ALA A 33 -9.92 -12.95 -11.81
CA ALA A 33 -9.32 -13.09 -10.49
C ALA A 33 -7.98 -12.32 -10.31
N PRO A 34 -6.98 -12.42 -11.22
CA PRO A 34 -5.77 -11.59 -11.13
C PRO A 34 -6.07 -10.09 -11.25
N ALA A 35 -7.03 -9.70 -12.11
CA ALA A 35 -7.41 -8.30 -12.26
C ALA A 35 -8.04 -7.72 -10.99
N PHE A 36 -8.88 -8.49 -10.29
CA PHE A 36 -9.39 -8.10 -8.98
C PHE A 36 -8.27 -7.97 -7.94
N GLY A 37 -7.26 -8.84 -7.99
CA GLY A 37 -6.10 -8.79 -7.11
C GLY A 37 -5.27 -7.50 -7.19
N LEU A 38 -5.33 -6.77 -8.31
CA LEU A 38 -4.68 -5.45 -8.45
C LEU A 38 -5.18 -4.44 -7.40
N TRP A 39 -6.41 -4.58 -6.91
CA TRP A 39 -6.96 -3.67 -5.91
C TRP A 39 -6.32 -3.78 -4.52
N LEU A 40 -5.41 -4.74 -4.31
CA LEU A 40 -4.54 -4.76 -3.13
C LEU A 40 -3.39 -3.73 -3.22
N LEU A 41 -3.08 -3.22 -4.42
CA LEU A 41 -2.00 -2.22 -4.62
C LEU A 41 -2.21 -0.93 -3.83
N PRO A 42 -3.38 -0.24 -3.88
CA PRO A 42 -3.59 0.96 -3.09
C PRO A 42 -3.49 0.71 -1.58
N VAL A 43 -3.82 -0.51 -1.11
CA VAL A 43 -3.71 -0.89 0.30
C VAL A 43 -2.25 -0.98 0.72
N LEU A 44 -1.42 -1.67 -0.07
CA LEU A 44 0.01 -1.75 0.19
C LEU A 44 0.69 -0.39 0.04
N ALA A 45 0.34 0.38 -0.99
CA ALA A 45 0.86 1.71 -1.24
C ALA A 45 0.57 2.67 -0.07
N MET A 46 -0.60 2.54 0.56
CA MET A 46 -0.91 3.26 1.79
C MET A 46 0.02 2.83 2.93
N ALA A 47 0.20 1.53 3.18
CA ALA A 47 1.01 1.06 4.32
C ALA A 47 2.52 1.36 4.20
N LEU A 48 2.99 1.59 2.98
CA LEU A 48 4.41 1.63 2.62
C LEU A 48 5.26 2.66 3.39
N PRO A 49 4.82 3.91 3.63
CA PRO A 49 5.60 4.89 4.39
C PRO A 49 5.80 4.53 5.87
N TRP A 50 5.06 3.55 6.39
CA TRP A 50 5.13 3.09 7.78
C TRP A 50 5.89 1.76 7.95
N LEU A 51 6.37 1.17 6.86
CA LEU A 51 7.20 -0.03 6.93
C LEU A 51 8.66 0.35 7.24
N PRO A 52 9.39 -0.47 8.02
CA PRO A 52 10.80 -0.24 8.29
C PRO A 52 11.62 -0.32 7.00
N GLY A 53 12.67 0.52 6.93
CA GLY A 53 13.67 0.46 5.87
C GLY A 53 14.22 -0.94 5.65
N LEU A 54 14.32 -1.37 4.39
CA LEU A 54 15.02 -2.61 4.07
C LEU A 54 16.52 -2.41 4.41
N PRO A 55 17.21 -3.43 4.95
CA PRO A 55 18.63 -3.31 5.26
C PRO A 55 19.45 -2.94 4.02
N ALA A 56 20.39 -2.01 4.16
CA ALA A 56 21.20 -1.48 3.07
C ALA A 56 21.96 -2.54 2.23
N HIS A 57 22.20 -3.74 2.77
CA HIS A 57 22.87 -4.84 2.07
C HIS A 57 21.95 -5.61 1.10
N TRP A 58 20.63 -5.39 1.15
CA TRP A 58 19.67 -5.99 0.23
C TRP A 58 19.48 -5.16 -1.05
N THR A 59 20.19 -4.04 -1.21
CA THR A 59 20.00 -3.14 -2.37
C THR A 59 20.49 -3.77 -3.67
N VAL A 60 19.55 -4.11 -4.57
CA VAL A 60 19.81 -4.57 -5.94
C VAL A 60 19.88 -3.38 -6.90
N LEU A 61 20.80 -3.47 -7.87
CA LEU A 61 21.07 -2.67 -9.10
C LEU A 61 20.62 -1.18 -9.15
N PRO A 62 21.55 -0.24 -9.41
CA PRO A 62 21.29 1.21 -9.41
C PRO A 62 20.25 1.70 -10.44
N ALA A 63 19.93 0.91 -11.47
CA ALA A 63 18.99 1.28 -12.52
C ALA A 63 17.53 1.50 -12.05
N ILE A 64 17.15 0.97 -10.88
CA ILE A 64 15.78 1.10 -10.33
C ILE A 64 15.62 2.38 -9.47
N ARG A 65 16.73 3.06 -9.09
CA ARG A 65 16.70 4.24 -8.19
C ARG A 65 16.27 5.55 -8.85
N ALA A 66 16.15 5.60 -10.18
CA ALA A 66 16.08 6.86 -10.93
C ALA A 66 14.69 7.53 -11.01
N LEU A 67 13.61 6.97 -10.43
CA LEU A 67 12.23 7.45 -10.66
C LEU A 67 11.40 8.06 -9.51
N PRO A 68 11.87 8.39 -8.28
CA PRO A 68 11.01 9.09 -7.31
C PRO A 68 11.48 10.47 -6.81
N ALA A 69 12.71 10.92 -7.06
CA ALA A 69 13.25 12.10 -6.36
C ALA A 69 12.47 13.40 -6.67
N SER A 70 12.00 13.58 -7.92
CA SER A 70 11.31 14.80 -8.35
C SER A 70 9.85 14.89 -7.91
N ILE A 71 9.14 13.77 -7.71
CA ILE A 71 7.73 13.78 -7.27
C ILE A 71 7.63 13.96 -5.74
N VAL A 72 8.63 13.48 -4.98
CA VAL A 72 8.65 13.60 -3.51
C VAL A 72 9.06 15.01 -3.05
N ALA A 73 9.91 15.71 -3.79
CA ALA A 73 10.42 17.04 -3.43
C ALA A 73 9.35 18.15 -3.49
N ALA A 74 8.31 18.00 -4.33
CA ALA A 74 7.27 19.03 -4.49
C ALA A 74 6.30 19.16 -3.30
N GLY A 75 6.37 18.25 -2.30
CA GLY A 75 5.44 18.19 -1.17
C GLY A 75 5.91 18.83 0.14
N SER A 76 7.18 19.26 0.23
CA SER A 76 7.79 19.68 1.51
C SER A 76 7.48 21.11 1.94
N ASP A 77 7.10 21.99 1.00
CA ASP A 77 7.01 23.43 1.27
C ASP A 77 5.61 23.91 1.71
N ALA A 78 4.60 23.03 1.71
CA ALA A 78 3.22 23.38 2.08
C ALA A 78 2.87 23.13 3.55
N ALA A 79 3.86 22.83 4.42
CA ALA A 79 3.60 22.26 5.74
C ALA A 79 3.49 23.26 6.90
N SER A 80 3.52 24.57 6.67
CA SER A 80 3.57 25.58 7.74
C SER A 80 2.28 26.41 7.87
N SER A 81 1.09 25.77 7.93
CA SER A 81 -0.10 26.23 8.68
C SER A 81 -1.35 25.41 8.31
N ALA A 82 -1.58 24.26 8.95
CA ALA A 82 -2.76 23.45 8.60
C ALA A 82 -3.41 22.70 9.77
N HIS A 83 -3.58 23.37 10.92
CA HIS A 83 -4.43 22.84 11.99
C HIS A 83 -5.89 22.68 11.53
N GLY A 84 -6.39 23.60 10.69
CA GLY A 84 -7.77 23.56 10.17
C GLY A 84 -8.08 22.36 9.26
N TRP A 85 -7.14 21.93 8.42
CA TRP A 85 -7.35 20.79 7.51
C TRP A 85 -7.58 19.48 8.27
N ARG A 86 -6.88 19.26 9.39
CA ARG A 86 -7.05 18.04 10.21
C ARG A 86 -8.50 17.92 10.72
N TRP A 87 -9.05 19.03 11.22
CA TRP A 87 -10.43 19.08 11.70
C TRP A 87 -11.45 18.92 10.56
N LEU A 88 -11.22 19.59 9.42
CA LEU A 88 -12.06 19.41 8.23
C LEU A 88 -12.08 17.95 7.77
N TRP A 89 -10.90 17.33 7.72
CA TRP A 89 -10.77 15.92 7.38
C TRP A 89 -11.51 15.02 8.38
N LEU A 90 -11.31 15.22 9.69
CA LEU A 90 -11.97 14.45 10.75
C LEU A 90 -13.49 14.59 10.70
N LEU A 91 -14.01 15.79 10.48
CA LEU A 91 -15.44 16.05 10.35
C LEU A 91 -16.02 15.35 9.11
N GLY A 92 -15.36 15.48 7.96
CA GLY A 92 -15.79 14.82 6.72
C GLY A 92 -15.75 13.29 6.82
N ALA A 93 -14.65 12.74 7.33
CA ALA A 93 -14.50 11.31 7.56
C ALA A 93 -15.53 10.81 8.59
N GLY A 94 -15.72 11.53 9.70
CA GLY A 94 -16.71 11.24 10.72
C GLY A 94 -18.14 11.21 10.18
N ALA A 95 -18.53 12.19 9.36
CA ALA A 95 -19.83 12.23 8.70
C ALA A 95 -20.02 11.05 7.74
N MET A 96 -19.01 10.70 6.94
CA MET A 96 -19.07 9.57 6.02
C MET A 96 -19.13 8.22 6.75
N LEU A 97 -18.37 8.06 7.83
CA LEU A 97 -18.38 6.86 8.67
C LEU A 97 -19.71 6.73 9.43
N LEU A 98 -20.26 7.82 9.96
CA LEU A 98 -21.59 7.82 10.59
C LEU A 98 -22.67 7.42 9.58
N ARG A 99 -22.63 7.99 8.37
CA ARG A 99 -23.53 7.61 7.27
C ARG A 99 -23.44 6.11 6.97
N LEU A 100 -22.23 5.57 6.85
CA LEU A 100 -21.98 4.15 6.61
C LEU A 100 -22.48 3.28 7.76
N ALA A 101 -22.21 3.67 9.02
CA ALA A 101 -22.66 2.96 10.21
C ALA A 101 -24.19 2.93 10.30
N VAL A 102 -24.86 4.06 10.05
CA VAL A 102 -26.33 4.13 10.01
C VAL A 102 -26.90 3.22 8.92
N GLN A 103 -26.34 3.24 7.70
CA GLN A 103 -26.77 2.35 6.61
C GLN A 103 -26.58 0.87 6.97
N TYR A 104 -25.42 0.51 7.52
CA TYR A 104 -25.12 -0.85 7.97
C TYR A 104 -26.07 -1.32 9.07
N LEU A 105 -26.31 -0.48 10.09
CA LEU A 105 -27.23 -0.79 11.19
C LEU A 105 -28.68 -0.92 10.71
N ARG A 106 -29.13 -0.06 9.78
CA ARG A 106 -30.47 -0.17 9.16
C ARG A 106 -30.62 -1.50 8.43
N LEU A 107 -29.66 -1.84 7.57
CA LEU A 107 -29.65 -3.10 6.82
C LEU A 107 -29.66 -4.33 7.76
N ARG A 108 -28.86 -4.30 8.83
CA ARG A 108 -28.80 -5.38 9.82
C ARG A 108 -30.08 -5.51 10.64
N ARG A 109 -30.73 -4.40 11.00
CA ARG A 109 -31.98 -4.39 11.77
C ARG A 109 -33.19 -4.82 10.93
N GLN A 110 -33.22 -4.47 9.65
CA GLN A 110 -34.31 -4.81 8.74
C GLN A 110 -34.29 -6.28 8.30
N GLY A 111 -33.15 -6.97 8.42
CA GLY A 111 -33.06 -8.40 8.13
C GLY A 111 -33.94 -9.22 9.08
N ARG A 112 -34.71 -10.18 8.55
CA ARG A 112 -35.49 -11.14 9.33
C ARG A 112 -34.84 -12.52 9.29
N PRO A 113 -34.93 -13.35 10.34
CA PRO A 113 -34.41 -14.72 10.28
C PRO A 113 -35.13 -15.51 9.18
N LEU A 114 -34.42 -16.47 8.57
CA LEU A 114 -35.01 -17.37 7.59
C LEU A 114 -35.98 -18.36 8.29
N PRO A 115 -37.23 -18.50 7.84
CA PRO A 115 -38.14 -19.52 8.35
C PRO A 115 -37.58 -20.94 8.16
N ALA A 116 -37.79 -21.84 9.13
CA ALA A 116 -37.25 -23.21 9.10
C ALA A 116 -37.67 -23.98 7.84
N ALA A 117 -38.94 -23.91 7.46
CA ALA A 117 -39.44 -24.55 6.24
C ALA A 117 -38.75 -24.06 4.95
N LEU A 118 -38.29 -22.81 4.92
CA LEU A 118 -37.53 -22.28 3.78
C LEU A 118 -36.07 -22.69 3.86
N ALA A 119 -35.48 -22.74 5.06
CA ALA A 119 -34.13 -23.27 5.26
C ALA A 119 -34.02 -24.72 4.76
N ASP A 120 -34.98 -25.59 5.12
CA ASP A 120 -34.98 -27.00 4.72
C ASP A 120 -35.03 -27.17 3.20
N ARG A 121 -35.82 -26.33 2.51
CA ARG A 121 -35.91 -26.32 1.04
C ARG A 121 -34.62 -25.87 0.36
N LEU A 122 -33.88 -24.95 0.98
CA LEU A 122 -32.64 -24.42 0.42
C LEU A 122 -31.42 -25.27 0.79
N GLN A 123 -31.51 -26.07 1.86
CA GLN A 123 -30.43 -26.88 2.41
C GLN A 123 -29.64 -27.69 1.36
N PRO A 124 -30.27 -28.35 0.36
CA PRO A 124 -29.54 -29.10 -0.66
C PRO A 124 -28.58 -28.26 -1.52
N VAL A 125 -28.84 -26.96 -1.62
CA VAL A 125 -28.12 -26.01 -2.48
C VAL A 125 -27.13 -25.15 -1.69
N LEU A 126 -27.25 -25.14 -0.36
CA LEU A 126 -26.44 -24.30 0.53
C LEU A 126 -25.05 -24.87 0.87
N ASP A 127 -24.70 -26.05 0.35
CA ASP A 127 -23.38 -26.70 0.54
C ASP A 127 -22.90 -26.68 2.01
N GLY A 128 -23.79 -27.01 2.94
CA GLY A 128 -23.47 -27.06 4.38
C GLY A 128 -23.36 -25.68 5.07
N LEU A 129 -23.79 -24.59 4.42
CA LEU A 129 -23.89 -23.29 5.07
C LEU A 129 -24.94 -23.32 6.18
N ASP A 130 -24.56 -22.89 7.38
CA ASP A 130 -25.48 -22.74 8.52
C ASP A 130 -26.66 -21.82 8.16
N PRO A 131 -27.92 -22.28 8.23
CA PRO A 131 -29.11 -21.49 7.96
C PRO A 131 -29.21 -20.19 8.78
N ARG A 132 -28.58 -20.12 9.96
CA ARG A 132 -28.52 -18.90 10.79
C ARG A 132 -27.75 -17.76 10.12
N ARG A 133 -26.96 -18.06 9.09
CA ARG A 133 -26.25 -17.07 8.28
C ARG A 133 -27.13 -16.51 7.16
N LEU A 134 -28.34 -17.02 6.95
CA LEU A 134 -29.29 -16.51 5.97
C LEU A 134 -30.32 -15.61 6.65
N ARG A 135 -30.64 -14.49 5.99
CA ARG A 135 -31.69 -13.57 6.43
C ARG A 135 -32.54 -13.11 5.26
N LEU A 136 -33.83 -12.93 5.49
CA LEU A 136 -34.73 -12.31 4.54
C LEU A 136 -34.58 -10.79 4.58
N HIS A 137 -34.32 -10.17 3.43
CA HIS A 137 -34.18 -8.74 3.29
C HIS A 137 -34.47 -8.28 1.85
N PRO A 138 -35.27 -7.22 1.62
CA PRO A 138 -35.63 -6.75 0.27
C PRO A 138 -34.44 -6.34 -0.62
N ALA A 139 -33.33 -5.93 -0.01
CA ALA A 139 -32.09 -5.58 -0.71
C ALA A 139 -31.20 -6.78 -1.10
N GLY A 140 -31.68 -8.02 -0.90
CA GLY A 140 -31.01 -9.23 -1.40
C GLY A 140 -31.39 -9.55 -2.85
N PRO A 141 -30.68 -10.48 -3.53
CA PRO A 141 -29.59 -11.30 -2.99
C PRO A 141 -28.32 -10.47 -2.78
N ALA A 142 -27.69 -10.60 -1.60
CA ALA A 142 -26.45 -9.90 -1.27
C ALA A 142 -25.73 -10.54 -0.09
N VAL A 143 -24.42 -10.34 0.01
CA VAL A 143 -23.63 -10.74 1.18
C VAL A 143 -23.27 -9.54 2.04
N LEU A 144 -23.60 -9.61 3.33
CA LEU A 144 -23.30 -8.59 4.33
C LEU A 144 -22.21 -9.06 5.28
N TRP A 145 -21.27 -8.17 5.59
CA TRP A 145 -20.24 -8.46 6.57
C TRP A 145 -20.84 -8.50 7.98
N ALA A 146 -20.41 -9.47 8.78
CA ALA A 146 -20.63 -9.58 10.21
C ALA A 146 -19.55 -10.54 10.76
N PRO A 147 -19.37 -10.68 12.09
CA PRO A 147 -18.45 -11.68 12.65
C PRO A 147 -18.66 -13.09 12.09
N ARG A 148 -19.90 -13.38 11.67
CA ARG A 148 -20.22 -14.45 10.71
C ARG A 148 -20.91 -13.83 9.50
N SER A 149 -20.23 -13.70 8.35
CA SER A 149 -20.80 -13.10 7.14
C SER A 149 -22.17 -13.71 6.80
N LEU A 150 -23.14 -12.84 6.54
CA LEU A 150 -24.55 -13.16 6.34
C LEU A 150 -24.91 -13.09 4.84
N MET A 151 -25.74 -14.02 4.38
CA MET A 151 -26.40 -13.94 3.08
C MET A 151 -27.81 -13.38 3.26
N LEU A 152 -28.11 -12.32 2.53
CA LEU A 152 -29.42 -11.70 2.46
C LEU A 152 -30.14 -12.25 1.23
N LEU A 153 -31.36 -12.73 1.40
CA LEU A 153 -32.23 -13.19 0.32
C LEU A 153 -33.50 -12.34 0.27
N PRO A 154 -34.02 -11.99 -0.90
CA PRO A 154 -35.28 -11.27 -0.99
C PRO A 154 -36.44 -12.17 -0.48
N PRO A 155 -37.47 -11.62 0.19
CA PRO A 155 -38.57 -12.41 0.74
C PRO A 155 -39.29 -13.28 -0.29
N ASP A 156 -39.37 -12.81 -1.53
CA ASP A 156 -39.99 -13.46 -2.69
C ASP A 156 -38.98 -14.22 -3.56
N PHE A 157 -37.79 -14.54 -3.03
CA PHE A 157 -36.75 -15.28 -3.74
C PHE A 157 -37.23 -16.60 -4.33
N MET A 158 -38.15 -17.28 -3.63
CA MET A 158 -38.70 -18.56 -4.07
C MET A 158 -39.68 -18.44 -5.23
N ASP A 159 -40.30 -17.27 -5.37
CA ASP A 159 -41.36 -17.03 -6.34
C ASP A 159 -40.79 -16.38 -7.61
N ARG A 160 -39.72 -15.58 -7.49
CA ARG A 160 -39.06 -14.90 -8.61
C ARG A 160 -38.25 -15.81 -9.53
N HIS A 161 -37.84 -16.99 -9.05
CA HIS A 161 -36.87 -17.82 -9.72
C HIS A 161 -37.26 -19.30 -9.66
N ASP A 162 -37.15 -20.01 -10.78
CA ASP A 162 -37.29 -21.46 -10.84
C ASP A 162 -36.16 -22.17 -10.05
N ALA A 163 -36.20 -23.51 -9.97
CA ALA A 163 -35.21 -24.27 -9.21
C ALA A 163 -33.76 -24.08 -9.72
N ASP A 164 -33.57 -24.04 -11.04
CA ASP A 164 -32.25 -23.91 -11.65
C ASP A 164 -31.69 -22.49 -11.51
N ALA A 165 -32.51 -21.47 -11.76
CA ALA A 165 -32.17 -20.07 -11.53
C ALA A 165 -31.81 -19.82 -10.06
N ARG A 166 -32.56 -20.38 -9.11
CA ARG A 166 -32.23 -20.29 -7.67
C ARG A 166 -30.89 -20.94 -7.35
N ARG A 167 -30.62 -22.12 -7.91
CA ARG A 167 -29.31 -22.80 -7.76
C ARG A 167 -28.17 -21.92 -8.25
N LEU A 168 -28.32 -21.29 -9.40
CA LEU A 168 -27.31 -20.42 -10.01
C LEU A 168 -27.08 -19.15 -9.19
N VAL A 169 -28.13 -18.48 -8.72
CA VAL A 169 -28.02 -17.29 -7.86
C VAL A 169 -27.37 -17.66 -6.52
N LEU A 170 -27.82 -18.73 -5.86
CA LEU A 170 -27.25 -19.14 -4.57
C LEU A 170 -25.78 -19.54 -4.69
N ARG A 171 -25.39 -20.22 -5.77
CA ARG A 171 -23.97 -20.55 -6.03
C ARG A 171 -23.11 -19.29 -6.18
N HIS A 172 -23.63 -18.24 -6.83
CA HIS A 172 -22.96 -16.95 -6.92
C HIS A 172 -22.80 -16.29 -5.54
N GLU A 173 -23.88 -16.20 -4.76
CA GLU A 173 -23.83 -15.61 -3.41
C GLU A 173 -22.94 -16.41 -2.44
N LEU A 174 -22.94 -17.75 -2.53
CA LEU A 174 -22.03 -18.61 -1.78
C LEU A 174 -20.58 -18.35 -2.16
N THR A 175 -20.30 -18.05 -3.43
CA THR A 175 -18.96 -17.70 -3.89
C THR A 175 -18.48 -16.39 -3.25
N HIS A 176 -19.35 -15.37 -3.14
CA HIS A 176 -19.07 -14.15 -2.39
C HIS A 176 -18.75 -14.42 -0.91
N LEU A 177 -19.55 -15.26 -0.25
CA LEU A 177 -19.32 -15.66 1.13
C LEU A 177 -17.97 -16.37 1.32
N ARG A 178 -17.67 -17.37 0.49
CA ARG A 178 -16.44 -18.18 0.58
C ARG A 178 -15.19 -17.34 0.30
N ARG A 179 -15.28 -16.34 -0.59
CA ARG A 179 -14.17 -15.44 -0.90
C ARG A 179 -13.99 -14.31 0.11
N GLY A 180 -14.95 -14.13 1.02
CA GLY A 180 -14.92 -13.05 2.01
C GLY A 180 -15.18 -11.67 1.39
N ASP A 181 -15.94 -11.60 0.31
CA ASP A 181 -16.17 -10.35 -0.44
C ASP A 181 -16.82 -9.24 0.38
N ALA A 182 -17.56 -9.62 1.42
CA ALA A 182 -18.16 -8.68 2.35
C ALA A 182 -17.10 -7.86 3.12
N LEU A 183 -15.97 -8.47 3.50
CA LEU A 183 -14.85 -7.77 4.14
C LEU A 183 -14.22 -6.76 3.18
N TRP A 184 -13.99 -7.20 1.95
CA TRP A 184 -13.45 -6.38 0.88
C TRP A 184 -14.33 -5.17 0.57
N ASN A 185 -15.65 -5.36 0.57
CA ASN A 185 -16.61 -4.28 0.44
C ASN A 185 -16.58 -3.31 1.61
N LEU A 186 -16.55 -3.82 2.84
CA LEU A 186 -16.41 -2.98 4.03
C LEU A 186 -15.12 -2.15 3.95
N PHE A 187 -14.00 -2.78 3.60
CA PHE A 187 -12.71 -2.10 3.43
C PHE A 187 -12.79 -0.99 2.37
N ALA A 188 -13.41 -1.26 1.22
CA ALA A 188 -13.57 -0.26 0.16
C ALA A 188 -14.47 0.92 0.59
N GLU A 189 -15.55 0.67 1.33
CA GLU A 189 -16.41 1.72 1.89
C GLU A 189 -15.68 2.56 2.94
N LEU A 190 -14.91 1.92 3.84
CA LEU A 190 -14.09 2.62 4.84
C LEU A 190 -13.01 3.47 4.17
N ALA A 191 -12.30 2.91 3.17
CA ALA A 191 -11.30 3.64 2.42
C ALA A 191 -11.90 4.86 1.70
N ALA A 192 -13.06 4.71 1.06
CA ALA A 192 -13.76 5.83 0.41
C ALA A 192 -14.24 6.88 1.43
N ALA A 193 -14.65 6.48 2.63
CA ALA A 193 -15.01 7.41 3.70
C ALA A 193 -13.81 8.19 4.25
N LEU A 194 -12.66 7.54 4.43
CA LEU A 194 -11.41 8.19 4.85
C LEU A 194 -10.82 9.08 3.76
N LEU A 195 -11.02 8.71 2.50
CA LEU A 195 -10.60 9.43 1.30
C LEU A 195 -11.77 10.20 0.66
N TRP A 196 -12.70 10.73 1.48
CA TRP A 196 -13.93 11.37 1.00
C TRP A 196 -13.68 12.54 0.05
N PHE A 197 -12.53 13.20 0.14
CA PHE A 197 -12.12 14.32 -0.72
C PHE A 197 -11.39 13.85 -1.99
N HIS A 198 -11.03 12.57 -2.11
CA HIS A 198 -10.16 12.06 -3.17
C HIS A 198 -10.98 11.56 -4.39
N PRO A 199 -10.91 12.22 -5.56
CA PRO A 199 -11.76 11.88 -6.70
C PRO A 199 -11.53 10.47 -7.24
N LEU A 200 -10.27 10.00 -7.29
CA LEU A 200 -10.00 8.62 -7.74
C LEU A 200 -10.56 7.55 -6.81
N ALA A 201 -10.80 7.82 -5.52
CA ALA A 201 -11.40 6.85 -4.61
C ALA A 201 -12.88 6.62 -4.97
N TRP A 202 -13.60 7.71 -5.27
CA TRP A 202 -14.99 7.67 -5.75
C TRP A 202 -15.13 7.05 -7.14
N LEU A 203 -14.16 7.30 -8.02
CA LEU A 203 -14.09 6.61 -9.30
C LEU A 203 -13.79 5.12 -9.07
N ALA A 204 -12.81 4.77 -8.25
CA ALA A 204 -12.39 3.39 -8.01
C ALA A 204 -13.50 2.50 -7.47
N ARG A 205 -14.33 2.99 -6.53
CA ARG A 205 -15.36 2.19 -5.84
C ARG A 205 -16.28 1.37 -6.78
N PRO A 206 -16.98 1.94 -7.78
CA PRO A 206 -17.79 1.15 -8.71
C PRO A 206 -16.96 0.22 -9.60
N ARG A 207 -15.69 0.55 -9.89
CA ARG A 207 -14.80 -0.30 -10.70
C ARG A 207 -14.30 -1.51 -9.91
N PHE A 208 -13.96 -1.30 -8.64
CA PHE A 208 -13.65 -2.35 -7.67
C PHE A 208 -14.81 -3.34 -7.56
N ARG A 209 -16.04 -2.84 -7.38
CA ARG A 209 -17.24 -3.68 -7.36
C ARG A 209 -17.37 -4.50 -8.64
N LEU A 210 -17.23 -3.89 -9.80
CA LEU A 210 -17.33 -4.61 -11.07
C LEU A 210 -16.26 -5.70 -11.20
N ASP A 211 -15.00 -5.42 -10.87
CA ASP A 211 -13.95 -6.44 -10.92
C ASP A 211 -14.19 -7.56 -9.89
N GLN A 212 -14.79 -7.24 -8.74
CA GLN A 212 -15.24 -8.22 -7.75
C GLN A 212 -16.35 -9.14 -8.31
N GLU A 213 -17.38 -8.57 -8.93
CA GLU A 213 -18.47 -9.31 -9.58
C GLU A 213 -17.92 -10.24 -10.68
N LEU A 214 -17.05 -9.72 -11.54
CA LEU A 214 -16.41 -10.49 -12.62
C LEU A 214 -15.56 -11.64 -12.08
N ALA A 215 -14.78 -11.41 -11.03
CA ALA A 215 -14.01 -12.47 -10.40
C ALA A 215 -14.93 -13.52 -9.74
N CYS A 216 -16.12 -13.11 -9.28
CA CYS A 216 -17.11 -14.00 -8.67
C CYS A 216 -17.75 -14.88 -9.73
N ASP A 217 -18.24 -14.27 -10.81
CA ASP A 217 -18.78 -14.93 -12.00
C ASP A 217 -17.77 -15.96 -12.58
N GLU A 218 -16.50 -15.57 -12.71
CA GLU A 218 -15.43 -16.45 -13.23
C GLU A 218 -15.27 -17.70 -12.35
N ARG A 219 -15.38 -17.55 -11.03
CA ARG A 219 -15.24 -18.66 -10.07
C ARG A 219 -16.50 -19.51 -10.03
N ALA A 220 -17.69 -18.89 -9.99
CA ALA A 220 -18.97 -19.60 -9.96
C ALA A 220 -19.17 -20.49 -11.19
N LEU A 221 -18.66 -20.06 -12.35
CA LEU A 221 -18.75 -20.81 -13.61
C LEU A 221 -17.52 -21.68 -13.89
N ARG A 222 -16.53 -21.72 -12.99
CA ARG A 222 -15.31 -22.53 -13.17
C ARG A 222 -15.62 -24.03 -13.07
N ASP A 223 -16.43 -24.38 -12.09
CA ASP A 223 -16.70 -25.78 -11.75
C ASP A 223 -17.90 -26.34 -12.56
N ALA A 224 -18.64 -25.46 -13.23
CA ALA A 224 -19.76 -25.83 -14.11
C ALA A 224 -19.81 -24.91 -15.36
N PRO A 225 -18.87 -25.08 -16.32
CA PRO A 225 -18.83 -24.25 -17.51
C PRO A 225 -20.06 -24.40 -18.41
N HIS A 226 -20.74 -25.55 -18.37
CA HIS A 226 -21.97 -25.82 -19.12
C HIS A 226 -23.15 -24.93 -18.67
N ASP A 227 -23.14 -24.44 -17.42
CA ASP A 227 -24.18 -23.56 -16.89
C ASP A 227 -24.08 -22.12 -17.44
N ALA A 228 -23.07 -21.77 -18.26
CA ALA A 228 -22.79 -20.38 -18.63
C ALA A 228 -23.97 -19.65 -19.31
N ALA A 229 -24.70 -20.33 -20.20
CA ALA A 229 -25.86 -19.73 -20.88
C ALA A 229 -27.04 -19.53 -19.92
N ALA A 230 -27.39 -20.55 -19.13
CA ALA A 230 -28.44 -20.48 -18.12
C ALA A 230 -28.13 -19.42 -17.05
N TYR A 231 -26.85 -19.30 -16.67
CA TYR A 231 -26.36 -18.28 -15.76
C TYR A 231 -26.52 -16.86 -16.32
N ALA A 232 -26.14 -16.64 -17.59
CA ALA A 232 -26.33 -15.35 -18.25
C ALA A 232 -27.81 -14.95 -18.33
N HIS A 233 -28.70 -15.91 -18.61
CA HIS A 233 -30.15 -15.70 -18.63
C HIS A 233 -30.69 -15.33 -17.23
N THR A 234 -30.26 -16.07 -16.21
CA THR A 234 -30.61 -15.78 -14.80
C THR A 234 -30.12 -14.40 -14.36
N LEU A 235 -28.93 -14.00 -14.81
CA LEU A 235 -28.38 -12.69 -14.52
C LEU A 235 -29.20 -11.55 -15.16
N LEU A 236 -29.71 -11.76 -16.39
CA LEU A 236 -30.57 -10.78 -17.05
C LEU A 236 -31.92 -10.62 -16.32
N HIS A 237 -32.51 -11.72 -15.85
CA HIS A 237 -33.78 -11.72 -15.14
C HIS A 237 -33.70 -11.25 -13.68
N SER A 238 -32.53 -11.30 -13.04
CA SER A 238 -32.33 -10.81 -11.67
C SER A 238 -32.11 -9.29 -11.60
N VAL A 239 -31.85 -8.62 -12.72
CA VAL A 239 -31.79 -7.16 -12.82
C VAL A 239 -33.22 -6.60 -12.93
N GLY A 240 -33.95 -6.66 -11.81
CA GLY A 240 -35.24 -5.99 -11.63
C GLY A 240 -35.04 -4.54 -11.17
N VAL A 241 -35.43 -3.59 -12.04
CA VAL A 241 -35.61 -2.14 -11.85
C VAL A 241 -35.34 -1.60 -10.44
N ALA A 242 -34.09 -1.24 -10.16
CA ALA A 242 -33.74 -0.29 -9.11
C ALA A 242 -32.69 0.67 -9.65
N THR A 243 -33.09 1.50 -10.62
CA THR A 243 -32.31 2.68 -11.01
C THR A 243 -32.39 3.69 -9.88
N ALA A 244 -31.43 3.64 -8.96
CA ALA A 244 -31.21 4.76 -8.05
C ALA A 244 -31.02 6.04 -8.89
N PRO A 245 -31.64 7.17 -8.51
CA PRO A 245 -31.39 8.42 -9.20
C PRO A 245 -29.92 8.78 -8.97
N THR A 246 -29.13 8.66 -10.03
CA THR A 246 -27.72 9.05 -10.00
C THR A 246 -27.60 10.37 -10.76
N LEU A 247 -27.10 11.39 -10.08
CA LEU A 247 -26.83 12.72 -10.66
C LEU A 247 -25.73 12.67 -11.76
N ILE A 248 -25.01 11.55 -11.89
CA ILE A 248 -23.94 11.33 -12.88
C ILE A 248 -24.11 9.94 -13.53
N PRO A 249 -24.84 9.84 -14.66
CA PRO A 249 -25.13 8.57 -15.33
C PRO A 249 -23.89 7.76 -15.75
N TRP A 250 -22.78 8.43 -16.04
CA TRP A 250 -21.51 7.79 -16.45
C TRP A 250 -20.78 7.05 -15.32
N LEU A 251 -21.12 7.28 -14.04
CA LEU A 251 -20.59 6.50 -12.92
C LEU A 251 -21.32 5.16 -12.75
N ALA A 252 -22.57 5.09 -13.21
CA ALA A 252 -23.46 3.93 -13.12
C ALA A 252 -23.33 2.99 -14.34
N GLU A 253 -22.12 2.84 -14.90
CA GLU A 253 -21.87 1.95 -16.05
C GLU A 253 -22.60 0.60 -15.89
N PRO A 254 -23.12 0.01 -16.99
CA PRO A 254 -23.87 -1.23 -16.97
C PRO A 254 -22.94 -2.39 -16.60
N GLN A 255 -22.81 -2.66 -15.30
CA GLN A 255 -22.07 -3.81 -14.75
C GLN A 255 -22.51 -5.10 -15.45
N LEU A 256 -23.80 -5.18 -15.80
CA LEU A 256 -24.40 -6.28 -16.54
C LEU A 256 -23.74 -6.53 -17.91
N LYS A 257 -23.46 -5.47 -18.70
CA LYS A 257 -22.83 -5.63 -20.02
C LYS A 257 -21.44 -6.23 -19.90
N GLU A 258 -20.60 -5.73 -18.99
CA GLU A 258 -19.25 -6.27 -18.80
C GLU A 258 -19.28 -7.71 -18.27
N ARG A 259 -20.22 -8.06 -17.37
CA ARG A 259 -20.44 -9.42 -16.88
C ARG A 259 -20.85 -10.38 -18.00
N LEU A 260 -21.86 -10.04 -18.79
CA LEU A 260 -22.30 -10.85 -19.93
C LEU A 260 -21.19 -11.01 -20.98
N THR A 261 -20.46 -9.93 -21.28
CA THR A 261 -19.32 -9.98 -22.21
C THR A 261 -18.23 -10.92 -21.71
N MET A 262 -18.00 -10.98 -20.39
CA MET A 262 -17.02 -11.90 -19.81
C MET A 262 -17.50 -13.35 -19.87
N ILE A 263 -18.79 -13.60 -19.61
CA ILE A 263 -19.39 -14.94 -19.68
C ILE A 263 -19.29 -15.51 -21.11
N GLN A 264 -19.50 -14.67 -22.13
CA GLN A 264 -19.43 -15.07 -23.55
C GLN A 264 -18.01 -15.30 -24.07
N ARG A 265 -16.98 -14.73 -23.43
CA ARG A 265 -15.58 -14.86 -23.89
C ARG A 265 -14.97 -16.17 -23.41
N GLN A 266 -14.06 -16.72 -24.23
CA GLN A 266 -13.20 -17.80 -23.79
C GLN A 266 -12.34 -17.33 -22.61
N ARG A 267 -12.44 -18.04 -21.50
CA ARG A 267 -11.71 -17.72 -20.27
C ARG A 267 -10.25 -18.15 -20.40
N PRO A 268 -9.29 -17.35 -19.89
CA PRO A 268 -7.90 -17.77 -19.86
C PRO A 268 -7.72 -19.10 -19.14
N GLY A 269 -6.92 -19.98 -19.75
CA GLY A 269 -6.58 -21.28 -19.16
C GLY A 269 -5.89 -21.14 -17.80
N ALA A 270 -5.84 -22.24 -17.04
CA ALA A 270 -5.31 -22.25 -15.67
C ALA A 270 -3.86 -21.72 -15.60
N LEU A 271 -3.02 -22.04 -16.59
CA LEU A 271 -1.63 -21.59 -16.65
C LEU A 271 -1.51 -20.06 -16.77
N ARG A 272 -2.24 -19.44 -17.71
CA ARG A 272 -2.25 -17.98 -17.88
C ARG A 272 -2.70 -17.27 -16.60
N ARG A 273 -3.73 -17.80 -15.94
CA ARG A 273 -4.21 -17.25 -14.67
C ARG A 273 -3.17 -17.38 -13.54
N ARG A 274 -2.51 -18.53 -13.41
CA ARG A 274 -1.41 -18.73 -12.45
C ARG A 274 -0.25 -17.78 -12.72
N ALA A 275 0.13 -17.60 -13.99
CA ALA A 275 1.13 -16.63 -14.40
C ALA A 275 0.72 -15.19 -14.04
N GLY A 276 -0.56 -14.83 -14.21
CA GLY A 276 -1.08 -13.53 -13.78
C GLY A 276 -0.99 -13.31 -12.27
N HIS A 277 -1.30 -14.33 -11.45
CA HIS A 277 -1.10 -14.24 -10.00
C HIS A 277 0.37 -14.16 -9.61
N ALA A 278 1.25 -14.89 -10.27
CA ALA A 278 2.70 -14.81 -10.05
C ALA A 278 3.24 -13.42 -10.40
N ALA A 279 2.85 -12.88 -11.56
CA ALA A 279 3.22 -11.52 -11.98
C ALA A 279 2.71 -10.46 -10.99
N LEU A 280 1.48 -10.61 -10.50
CA LEU A 280 0.94 -9.75 -9.44
C LEU A 280 1.78 -9.86 -8.17
N ALA A 281 2.10 -11.06 -7.70
CA ALA A 281 2.93 -11.25 -6.51
C ALA A 281 4.32 -10.60 -6.65
N VAL A 282 4.96 -10.75 -7.81
CA VAL A 282 6.24 -10.10 -8.13
C VAL A 282 6.09 -8.58 -8.13
N LEU A 283 5.03 -8.03 -8.74
CA LEU A 283 4.77 -6.60 -8.76
C LEU A 283 4.54 -6.04 -7.36
N MET A 284 3.82 -6.77 -6.50
CA MET A 284 3.60 -6.40 -5.10
C MET A 284 4.92 -6.38 -4.30
N ALA A 285 5.74 -7.43 -4.44
CA ALA A 285 7.05 -7.51 -3.80
C ALA A 285 7.99 -6.40 -4.30
N GLY A 286 8.00 -6.11 -5.60
CA GLY A 286 8.81 -5.05 -6.21
C GLY A 286 8.38 -3.65 -5.77
N SER A 287 7.08 -3.39 -5.65
CA SER A 287 6.57 -2.08 -5.23
C SER A 287 7.01 -1.68 -3.82
N ALA A 288 7.05 -2.66 -2.89
CA ALA A 288 7.55 -2.44 -1.53
C ALA A 288 9.04 -2.09 -1.53
N PHE A 289 9.82 -2.70 -2.42
CA PHE A 289 11.25 -2.49 -2.53
C PHE A 289 11.62 -1.11 -3.09
N VAL A 290 10.95 -0.67 -4.17
CA VAL A 290 11.22 0.60 -4.85
C VAL A 290 10.92 1.81 -3.97
N ALA A 291 9.79 1.80 -3.28
CA ALA A 291 9.42 2.93 -2.42
C ALA A 291 10.34 3.06 -1.20
N GLN A 292 10.87 1.94 -0.70
CA GLN A 292 11.78 1.97 0.43
C GLN A 292 13.18 2.47 0.03
N ALA A 293 13.67 2.10 -1.16
CA ALA A 293 14.91 2.65 -1.71
C ALA A 293 14.83 4.16 -2.00
N ALA A 294 13.63 4.70 -2.21
CA ALA A 294 13.38 6.13 -2.37
C ALA A 294 13.42 6.91 -1.03
N ALA A 295 13.08 6.25 0.07
CA ALA A 295 13.01 6.87 1.40
C ALA A 295 14.39 7.17 1.99
N ASP A 296 15.44 6.43 1.60
CA ASP A 296 16.82 6.66 2.05
C ASP A 296 17.44 7.97 1.48
N ASN A 297 16.78 8.63 0.54
CA ASN A 297 17.20 9.92 -0.03
C ASN A 297 16.66 11.11 0.78
N HIS A 298 16.90 11.17 2.10
CA HIS A 298 16.86 12.46 2.78
C HIS A 298 17.86 13.41 2.08
N PRO A 299 17.46 14.65 1.72
CA PRO A 299 18.39 15.63 1.21
C PRO A 299 19.47 15.82 2.26
N VAL A 300 20.66 15.28 2.00
CA VAL A 300 21.80 15.50 2.86
C VAL A 300 22.25 16.92 2.55
N HIS A 301 22.10 17.82 3.51
CA HIS A 301 22.74 19.11 3.41
C HIS A 301 24.25 18.85 3.37
N SER A 302 24.85 18.94 2.19
CA SER A 302 26.28 19.16 2.08
C SER A 302 26.50 20.59 2.53
N ILE A 303 27.00 20.84 3.74
CA ILE A 303 27.70 22.08 4.07
C ILE A 303 28.45 21.90 5.39
N ASP A 304 29.63 22.50 5.41
CA ASP A 304 30.40 22.93 6.57
C ASP A 304 29.56 23.05 7.84
N THR A 305 29.68 22.05 8.70
CA THR A 305 29.25 22.19 10.08
C THR A 305 30.48 22.59 10.87
N ASN A 306 30.40 23.71 11.58
CA ASN A 306 31.24 23.96 12.75
C ASN A 306 30.86 22.90 13.81
N TYR A 307 31.21 21.65 13.58
CA TYR A 307 31.27 20.65 14.64
C TYR A 307 32.48 21.02 15.50
N VAL A 308 32.41 20.82 16.81
CA VAL A 308 33.62 20.85 17.64
C VAL A 308 34.40 19.60 17.22
N PRO A 309 35.56 19.71 16.55
CA PRO A 309 36.33 18.52 16.22
C PRO A 309 36.64 17.83 17.54
N GLY A 310 36.02 16.67 17.76
CA GLY A 310 36.53 15.74 18.74
C GLY A 310 37.93 15.31 18.32
N LYS A 311 38.62 14.58 19.21
CA LYS A 311 39.94 14.02 18.92
C LYS A 311 39.99 13.43 17.50
N SER A 312 41.01 13.79 16.73
CA SER A 312 41.26 13.25 15.40
C SER A 312 41.21 11.71 15.43
N PRO A 313 40.70 11.08 14.37
CA PRO A 313 40.58 9.63 14.33
C PRO A 313 41.95 8.97 14.50
N HIS A 314 41.96 7.86 15.22
CA HIS A 314 43.16 7.04 15.33
C HIS A 314 43.46 6.39 13.97
N TYR A 315 44.68 6.55 13.47
CA TYR A 315 45.12 5.90 12.23
C TYR A 315 45.49 4.44 12.53
N PRO A 316 44.77 3.44 11.99
CA PRO A 316 45.05 2.02 12.27
C PRO A 316 46.46 1.60 11.83
N ALA A 317 47.19 0.88 12.69
CA ALA A 317 48.56 0.44 12.40
C ALA A 317 48.67 -0.43 11.13
N ALA A 318 47.64 -1.22 10.81
CA ALA A 318 47.56 -2.00 9.57
C ALA A 318 47.51 -1.11 8.32
N ALA A 319 46.71 -0.04 8.37
CA ALA A 319 46.60 0.94 7.30
C ALA A 319 47.90 1.75 7.13
N ILE A 320 48.60 2.07 8.23
CA ILE A 320 49.95 2.69 8.19
C ILE A 320 50.96 1.76 7.51
N LYS A 321 50.99 0.48 7.89
CA LYS A 321 51.90 -0.51 7.29
C LYS A 321 51.65 -0.70 5.79
N GLY A 322 50.39 -0.60 5.36
CA GLY A 322 49.98 -0.67 3.96
C GLY A 322 50.06 0.65 3.19
N MET A 323 50.50 1.75 3.82
CA MET A 323 50.49 3.11 3.24
C MET A 323 49.12 3.53 2.67
N VAL A 324 48.03 3.06 3.28
CA VAL A 324 46.66 3.27 2.78
C VAL A 324 46.17 4.63 3.25
N SER A 325 45.92 5.56 2.33
CA SER A 325 45.41 6.91 2.59
C SER A 325 44.07 7.15 1.88
N GLY A 326 43.40 8.24 2.22
CA GLY A 326 42.19 8.68 1.53
C GLY A 326 41.18 9.36 2.45
N THR A 327 40.10 9.85 1.85
CA THR A 327 38.98 10.48 2.55
C THR A 327 37.83 9.49 2.67
N VAL A 328 37.43 9.21 3.91
CA VAL A 328 36.20 8.48 4.22
C VAL A 328 35.10 9.50 4.45
N ILE A 329 34.06 9.48 3.62
CA ILE A 329 32.87 10.31 3.81
C ILE A 329 31.80 9.46 4.48
N LEU A 330 31.38 9.89 5.67
CA LEU A 330 30.33 9.26 6.44
C LEU A 330 29.05 10.09 6.37
N ARG A 331 27.92 9.44 6.14
CA ARG A 331 26.59 10.02 6.31
C ARG A 331 26.08 9.68 7.71
N VAL A 332 25.87 10.72 8.50
CA VAL A 332 25.57 10.63 9.93
C VAL A 332 24.18 11.19 10.19
N GLN A 333 23.33 10.41 10.86
CA GLN A 333 22.07 10.90 11.41
C GLN A 333 22.37 11.68 12.69
N VAL A 334 21.87 12.90 12.78
CA VAL A 334 21.98 13.75 13.97
C VAL A 334 20.58 13.93 14.52
N PHE A 335 20.37 13.57 15.79
CA PHE A 335 19.09 13.77 16.46
C PHE A 335 18.92 15.22 16.91
N ALA A 336 17.69 15.62 17.23
CA ALA A 336 17.37 16.98 17.72
C ALA A 336 18.12 17.37 19.02
N ASP A 337 18.68 16.43 19.76
CA ASP A 337 19.54 16.68 20.94
C ASP A 337 21.03 16.80 20.59
N GLY A 338 21.40 16.66 19.31
CA GLY A 338 22.78 16.69 18.82
C GLY A 338 23.54 15.36 18.94
N SER A 339 22.88 14.30 19.42
CA SER A 339 23.47 12.97 19.51
C SER A 339 23.51 12.27 18.15
N VAL A 340 24.45 11.33 18.03
CA VAL A 340 24.69 10.58 16.79
C VAL A 340 23.80 9.34 16.73
N GLY A 341 23.02 9.23 15.67
CA GLY A 341 22.23 8.06 15.33
C GLY A 341 22.96 7.10 14.38
N THR A 342 22.31 6.78 13.28
CA THR A 342 22.83 5.85 12.27
C THR A 342 23.99 6.48 11.48
N ILE A 343 25.09 5.75 11.32
CA ILE A 343 26.25 6.13 10.50
C ILE A 343 26.34 5.19 9.30
N THR A 344 26.38 5.73 8.08
CA THR A 344 26.54 4.95 6.85
C THR A 344 27.73 5.47 6.03
N TYR A 345 28.49 4.56 5.43
CA TYR A 345 29.62 4.90 4.57
C TYR A 345 29.13 5.35 3.19
N ASP A 346 29.53 6.54 2.74
CA ASP A 346 29.15 7.09 1.43
C ASP A 346 30.17 6.65 0.37
N VAL A 347 29.90 5.49 -0.23
CA VAL A 347 30.76 4.86 -1.26
C VAL A 347 30.95 5.79 -2.47
N GLN A 348 29.97 6.64 -2.80
CA GLN A 348 30.01 7.46 -4.01
C GLN A 348 30.93 8.68 -3.90
N HIS A 349 31.14 9.18 -2.68
CA HIS A 349 31.90 10.41 -2.45
C HIS A 349 33.22 10.19 -1.70
N SER A 350 33.42 8.99 -1.14
CA SER A 350 34.68 8.61 -0.48
C SER A 350 35.76 8.25 -1.50
N THR A 351 37.03 8.46 -1.15
CA THR A 351 38.17 8.16 -2.02
C THR A 351 38.91 6.87 -1.64
N THR A 352 38.45 6.17 -0.60
CA THR A 352 39.06 4.92 -0.11
C THR A 352 37.99 3.96 0.37
N ASP A 353 38.12 2.68 0.03
CA ASP A 353 37.25 1.57 0.45
C ASP A 353 37.87 0.71 1.56
N SER A 354 38.96 1.18 2.17
CA SER A 354 39.67 0.48 3.25
C SER A 354 38.77 0.26 4.47
N ALA A 355 38.50 -1.01 4.79
CA ALA A 355 37.69 -1.38 5.95
C ALA A 355 38.24 -0.82 7.27
N ASP A 356 39.58 -0.79 7.41
CA ASP A 356 40.24 -0.28 8.61
C ASP A 356 40.02 1.24 8.79
N LEU A 357 40.15 2.02 7.71
CA LEU A 357 39.92 3.47 7.75
C LEU A 357 38.44 3.80 7.97
N ILE A 358 37.54 3.03 7.35
CA ILE A 358 36.08 3.17 7.54
C ILE A 358 35.70 2.90 9.00
N ALA A 359 36.24 1.84 9.61
CA ALA A 359 36.01 1.51 11.00
C ALA A 359 36.53 2.62 11.94
N ALA A 360 37.76 3.09 11.71
CA ALA A 360 38.36 4.17 12.50
C ALA A 360 37.58 5.49 12.41
N ALA A 361 37.13 5.86 11.22
CA ALA A 361 36.28 7.03 11.01
C ALA A 361 34.93 6.88 11.74
N THR A 362 34.29 5.71 11.61
CA THR A 362 32.98 5.42 12.22
C THR A 362 33.04 5.47 13.74
N ASP A 363 34.05 4.85 14.35
CA ASP A 363 34.25 4.83 15.81
C ASP A 363 34.54 6.22 16.39
N THR A 364 35.17 7.08 15.58
CA THR A 364 35.49 8.46 15.96
C THR A 364 34.23 9.32 15.93
N VAL A 365 33.52 9.31 14.81
CA VAL A 365 32.29 10.10 14.60
C VAL A 365 31.20 9.72 15.59
N ARG A 366 31.09 8.43 15.96
CA ARG A 366 30.09 7.95 16.94
C ARG A 366 30.24 8.62 18.32
N LYS A 367 31.41 9.17 18.65
CA LYS A 367 31.69 9.84 19.94
C LYS A 367 31.49 11.35 19.88
N TRP A 368 31.27 11.91 18.70
CA TRP A 368 31.10 13.35 18.52
C TRP A 368 29.68 13.78 18.86
N HIS A 369 29.51 15.05 19.18
CA HIS A 369 28.20 15.71 19.28
C HIS A 369 28.11 16.76 18.19
N PHE A 370 26.98 16.78 17.50
CA PHE A 370 26.72 17.66 16.37
C PHE A 370 25.71 18.72 16.76
N GLN A 371 25.76 19.87 16.08
CA GLN A 371 24.66 20.81 16.16
C GLN A 371 23.48 20.22 15.34
N PRO A 372 22.28 20.08 15.94
CA PRO A 372 21.13 19.54 15.23
C PRO A 372 20.68 20.49 14.11
N GLU A 373 19.97 19.94 13.13
CA GLU A 373 19.36 20.74 12.08
C GLU A 373 18.27 21.64 12.69
N MET A 374 18.25 22.92 12.32
CA MET A 374 17.30 23.89 12.86
C MET A 374 16.23 24.20 11.83
N LYS A 375 14.96 23.96 12.18
CA LYS A 375 13.80 24.34 11.36
C LYS A 375 12.83 25.16 12.18
N ASP A 376 12.50 26.36 11.70
CA ASP A 376 11.63 27.33 12.39
C ASP A 376 12.07 27.60 13.84
N GLY A 377 13.38 27.64 14.10
CA GLY A 377 13.96 27.87 15.42
C GLY A 377 13.88 26.67 16.38
N ARG A 378 13.45 25.49 15.92
CA ARG A 378 13.44 24.25 16.71
C ARG A 378 14.45 23.25 16.15
N PRO A 379 15.16 22.51 17.01
CA PRO A 379 16.02 21.43 16.56
C PRO A 379 15.17 20.26 16.05
N ILE A 380 15.57 19.69 14.91
CA ILE A 380 14.97 18.53 14.27
C ILE A 380 16.06 17.50 13.94
N ASP A 381 15.64 16.25 13.76
CA ASP A 381 16.54 15.21 13.28
C ASP A 381 16.94 15.48 11.83
N GLY A 382 18.23 15.34 11.52
CA GLY A 382 18.81 15.64 10.22
C GLY A 382 19.90 14.64 9.81
N TYR A 383 20.41 14.80 8.59
CA TYR A 383 21.57 14.03 8.11
C TYR A 383 22.68 14.96 7.64
N VAL A 384 23.92 14.67 8.03
CA VAL A 384 25.12 15.41 7.63
C VAL A 384 26.15 14.48 6.98
N ARG A 385 26.93 15.01 6.04
CA ARG A 385 28.14 14.36 5.50
C ARG A 385 29.36 14.83 6.25
N VAL A 386 30.11 13.90 6.82
CA VAL A 386 31.34 14.16 7.57
C VAL A 386 32.52 13.60 6.77
N PRO A 387 33.33 14.45 6.13
CA PRO A 387 34.57 14.02 5.51
C PRO A 387 35.64 13.81 6.58
N ILE A 388 36.26 12.63 6.58
CA ILE A 388 37.41 12.30 7.42
C ILE A 388 38.60 11.96 6.53
N GLN A 389 39.62 12.80 6.58
CA GLN A 389 40.84 12.63 5.81
C GLN A 389 41.90 11.85 6.59
N PHE A 390 42.47 10.84 5.95
CA PHE A 390 43.62 10.07 6.44
C PHE A 390 44.82 10.32 5.55
N ASP A 391 45.77 11.12 6.05
CA ASP A 391 47.03 11.41 5.38
C ASP A 391 48.19 10.66 6.07
N VAL A 392 49.03 9.98 5.28
CA VAL A 392 50.21 9.25 5.78
C VAL A 392 51.40 10.20 6.03
N HIS A 393 51.32 11.46 5.57
CA HIS A 393 52.39 12.45 5.70
C HIS A 393 51.92 13.81 6.22
N PRO A 394 52.58 14.38 7.25
CA PRO A 394 53.66 13.78 8.07
C PRO A 394 53.11 12.67 9.00
N PHE A 395 53.95 11.70 9.37
CA PHE A 395 53.53 10.55 10.19
C PHE A 395 52.84 11.03 11.49
N PRO A 396 51.62 10.54 11.81
CA PRO A 396 50.95 10.87 13.06
C PRO A 396 51.78 10.31 14.23
N GLY A 397 52.52 11.20 14.90
CA GLY A 397 53.47 10.85 15.97
C GLY A 397 54.84 11.55 15.91
N LYS A 398 55.14 12.38 14.90
CA LYS A 398 56.39 13.15 14.83
C LYS A 398 56.20 14.64 14.51
N THR A 399 55.49 15.37 15.37
CA THR A 399 55.52 16.85 15.54
C THR A 399 54.51 17.14 16.65
N GLU A 400 54.89 17.48 17.89
CA GLU A 400 55.09 18.88 18.31
C GLU A 400 55.94 19.05 19.59
N ASP A 401 56.46 18.00 20.24
CA ASP A 401 56.99 18.14 21.63
C ASP A 401 58.51 18.38 21.76
N LYS A 402 59.19 18.93 20.74
CA LYS A 402 60.67 19.15 20.79
C LYS A 402 61.19 20.51 20.34
N ALA A 403 60.35 21.44 19.91
CA ALA A 403 60.83 22.76 19.48
C ALA A 403 60.97 23.79 20.63
N GLU A 404 60.29 23.60 21.77
CA GLU A 404 60.20 24.64 22.81
C GLU A 404 61.23 24.52 23.96
N LYS A 405 62.11 23.52 23.96
CA LYS A 405 63.08 23.29 25.07
C LYS A 405 64.53 23.66 24.77
N LYS A 406 64.80 24.46 23.72
CA LYS A 406 66.16 24.90 23.37
C LYS A 406 66.37 26.42 23.25
N ALA A 407 65.44 27.21 23.78
CA ALA A 407 65.60 28.65 23.95
C ALA A 407 65.09 29.09 25.34
N SER A 408 65.88 28.81 26.38
CA SER A 408 65.85 29.51 27.67
C SER A 408 67.22 29.41 28.30
#